data_AF-A0A854Q8I6-F1
#
_entry.id   AF-A0A854Q8I6-F1
#
_cell.length_a   1.000
_cell.length_b   1.000
_cell.length_c   1.000
_cell.angle_alpha   90.00
_cell.angle_beta   90.00
_cell.angle_gamma   90.00
#
_symmetry.space_group_name_H-M   'P 1'
#
loop_
_entity.id
_entity.type
_entity.pdbx_description
1 polymer ?
#
loop_
_entity_poly.entity_id
_entity_poly.type
_entity_poly.pdbx_seq_one_letter_code
_entity_poly.pdbx_strand_id
1 'polypeptide(L)'
;MSTSGPPADAKKAQTAAMAELEAALKKKKAIESTLVTLENSIYNFEGSYLDETAASGGNIIKGFDNYLKPPTAHTHKRKLEVTEADRLFSSSSATYQQSLIAKQQYDAQASAYSKNSSH
;
A
#
# COMPACT_ATOMS: atom_id res chain seq x y z
N MET A 1 -13.66 -26.02 52.03
CA MET A 1 -13.63 -25.01 50.94
C MET A 1 -12.88 -25.64 49.77
N SER A 2 -13.60 -26.19 48.78
CA SER A 2 -12.97 -26.89 47.65
C SER A 2 -12.68 -25.93 46.52
N THR A 3 -11.41 -25.55 46.37
CA THR A 3 -10.90 -24.83 45.21
C THR A 3 -10.50 -25.85 44.13
N SER A 4 -11.47 -26.51 43.49
CA SER A 4 -11.18 -27.25 42.26
C SER A 4 -11.04 -26.23 41.13
N GLY A 5 -9.79 -25.84 40.85
CA GLY A 5 -9.45 -25.05 39.67
C GLY A 5 -9.93 -25.76 38.38
N PRO A 6 -10.00 -25.04 37.25
CA PRO A 6 -10.57 -25.57 36.02
C PRO A 6 -9.89 -26.89 35.61
N PRO A 7 -10.64 -27.86 35.04
CA PRO A 7 -10.13 -29.16 34.62
C PRO A 7 -8.84 -28.99 33.81
N ALA A 8 -7.85 -29.87 33.99
CA ALA A 8 -6.55 -29.77 33.32
C ALA A 8 -6.68 -29.62 31.79
N ASP A 9 -7.71 -30.23 31.20
CA ASP A 9 -8.05 -30.12 29.78
C ASP A 9 -8.56 -28.73 29.41
N ALA A 10 -9.33 -28.07 30.27
CA ALA A 10 -9.80 -26.70 30.07
C ALA A 10 -8.63 -25.69 30.13
N LYS A 11 -7.68 -25.90 31.04
CA LYS A 11 -6.45 -25.08 31.08
C LYS A 11 -5.59 -25.27 29.84
N LYS A 12 -5.40 -26.53 29.39
CA LYS A 12 -4.67 -26.82 28.14
C LYS A 12 -5.35 -26.19 26.93
N ALA A 13 -6.66 -26.33 26.82
CA ALA A 13 -7.45 -25.70 25.74
C ALA A 13 -7.32 -24.17 25.77
N GLN A 14 -7.38 -23.55 26.95
CA GLN A 14 -7.17 -22.11 27.11
C GLN A 14 -5.77 -21.68 26.65
N THR A 15 -4.72 -22.39 27.05
CA THR A 15 -3.34 -22.07 26.62
C THR A 15 -3.15 -22.24 25.11
N ALA A 16 -3.76 -23.26 24.50
CA ALA A 16 -3.71 -23.46 23.06
C ALA A 16 -4.44 -22.34 22.31
N ALA A 17 -5.63 -21.94 22.77
CA ALA A 17 -6.39 -20.84 22.20
C ALA A 17 -5.64 -19.49 22.30
N MET A 18 -4.94 -19.25 23.41
CA MET A 18 -4.10 -18.05 23.56
C MET A 18 -2.92 -18.04 22.58
N ALA A 19 -2.24 -19.18 22.40
CA ALA A 19 -1.13 -19.30 21.45
C ALA A 19 -1.61 -19.13 20.00
N GLU A 20 -2.76 -19.70 19.65
CA GLU A 20 -3.37 -19.53 18.32
C GLU A 20 -3.74 -18.07 18.06
N LEU A 21 -4.33 -17.39 19.06
CA LEU A 21 -4.66 -15.97 18.97
C LEU A 21 -3.41 -15.11 18.74
N GLU A 22 -2.33 -15.36 19.48
CA GLU A 22 -1.06 -14.64 19.31
C GLU A 22 -0.50 -14.84 17.89
N ALA A 23 -0.50 -16.08 17.40
CA ALA A 23 -0.07 -16.41 16.05
C ALA A 23 -0.93 -15.69 14.99
N ALA A 24 -2.25 -15.67 15.18
CA ALA A 24 -3.19 -14.99 14.29
C ALA A 24 -2.97 -13.47 14.28
N LEU A 25 -2.75 -12.84 15.44
CA LEU A 25 -2.44 -11.41 15.55
C LEU A 25 -1.12 -11.06 14.86
N LYS A 26 -0.08 -11.90 15.04
CA LYS A 26 1.21 -11.72 14.37
C LYS A 26 1.06 -11.82 12.85
N LYS A 27 0.30 -12.82 12.37
CA LYS A 27 0.00 -13.00 10.94
C LYS A 27 -0.78 -11.82 10.38
N LYS A 28 -1.82 -11.35 11.09
CA LYS A 28 -2.60 -10.17 10.72
C LYS A 28 -1.69 -8.95 10.52
N LYS A 29 -0.82 -8.65 11.49
CA LYS A 29 0.12 -7.52 11.41
C LYS A 29 1.07 -7.64 10.22
N ALA A 30 1.56 -8.84 9.91
CA ALA A 30 2.43 -9.08 8.77
C ALA A 30 1.71 -8.84 7.42
N ILE A 31 0.44 -9.27 7.32
CA ILE A 31 -0.40 -9.03 6.14
C ILE A 31 -0.67 -7.53 5.99
N GLU A 32 -1.05 -6.83 7.06
CA GLU A 32 -1.28 -5.38 7.02
C GLU A 32 -0.04 -4.61 6.56
N SER A 33 1.14 -4.96 7.07
CA SER A 33 2.40 -4.35 6.64
C SER A 33 2.71 -4.60 5.16
N THR A 34 2.44 -5.82 4.68
CA THR A 34 2.60 -6.17 3.26
C THR A 34 1.62 -5.39 2.38
N LEU A 35 0.36 -5.28 2.81
CA LEU A 35 -0.68 -4.55 2.10
C LEU A 35 -0.30 -3.08 1.93
N VAL A 36 0.10 -2.42 3.02
CA VAL A 36 0.56 -1.02 2.98
C VAL A 36 1.71 -0.85 1.99
N THR A 37 2.70 -1.75 2.03
CA THR A 37 3.86 -1.70 1.12
C THR A 37 3.44 -1.87 -0.35
N LEU A 38 2.54 -2.81 -0.63
CA LEU A 38 2.05 -3.09 -1.98
C LEU A 38 1.25 -1.92 -2.54
N GLU A 39 0.31 -1.37 -1.78
CA GLU A 39 -0.53 -0.25 -2.24
C GLU A 39 0.32 1.00 -2.52
N ASN A 40 1.33 1.28 -1.69
CA ASN A 40 2.30 2.35 -1.98
C ASN A 40 3.09 2.09 -3.26
N SER A 41 3.50 0.84 -3.49
CA SER A 41 4.25 0.47 -4.69
C SER A 41 3.39 0.65 -5.94
N ILE A 42 2.12 0.22 -5.90
CA ILE A 42 1.15 0.43 -6.98
C ILE A 42 1.03 1.92 -7.30
N TYR A 43 0.79 2.76 -6.29
CA TYR A 43 0.65 4.20 -6.48
C TYR A 43 1.88 4.84 -7.13
N ASN A 44 3.08 4.43 -6.72
CA ASN A 44 4.33 4.94 -7.28
C ASN A 44 4.52 4.47 -8.73
N PHE A 45 4.29 3.19 -9.02
CA PHE A 45 4.40 2.66 -10.39
C PHE A 45 3.39 3.29 -11.34
N GLU A 46 2.16 3.56 -10.87
CA GLU A 46 1.18 4.31 -11.65
C GLU A 46 1.68 5.72 -11.99
N GLY A 47 2.27 6.42 -11.03
CA GLY A 47 2.84 7.75 -11.26
C GLY A 47 3.88 7.72 -12.38
N SER A 48 4.88 6.85 -12.25
CA SER A 48 5.92 6.68 -13.27
C SER A 48 5.35 6.31 -14.64
N TYR A 49 4.41 5.35 -14.68
CA TYR A 49 3.80 4.92 -15.94
C TYR A 49 3.03 6.05 -16.63
N LEU A 50 2.26 6.83 -15.89
CA LEU A 50 1.49 7.95 -16.45
C LEU A 50 2.40 9.07 -16.95
N ASP A 51 3.47 9.36 -16.22
CA ASP A 51 4.46 10.36 -16.61
C ASP A 51 5.21 9.94 -17.89
N GLU A 52 5.68 8.69 -17.95
CA GLU A 52 6.41 8.14 -19.11
C GLU A 52 5.53 8.05 -20.35
N THR A 53 4.25 7.69 -20.18
CA THR A 53 3.31 7.53 -21.30
C THR A 53 2.54 8.79 -21.68
N ALA A 54 2.73 9.91 -20.96
CA ALA A 54 2.04 11.16 -21.26
C ALA A 54 2.28 11.65 -22.71
N ALA A 55 3.45 11.34 -23.28
CA ALA A 55 3.85 11.75 -24.62
C ALA A 55 3.89 10.61 -25.67
N SER A 56 3.55 9.37 -25.30
CA SER A 56 3.70 8.20 -26.17
C SER A 56 2.58 8.01 -27.21
N GLY A 57 1.56 8.88 -27.20
CA GLY A 57 0.40 8.76 -28.09
C GLY A 57 -0.68 7.79 -27.60
N GLY A 58 -0.54 7.22 -26.39
CA GLY A 58 -1.57 6.41 -25.76
C GLY A 58 -1.10 5.65 -24.53
N ASN A 59 -2.06 5.31 -23.66
CA ASN A 59 -1.86 4.45 -22.49
C ASN A 59 -3.15 3.72 -22.10
N ILE A 60 -3.07 2.81 -21.13
CA ILE A 60 -4.21 1.97 -20.71
C ILE A 60 -5.38 2.81 -20.17
N ILE A 61 -5.13 4.00 -19.63
CA ILE A 61 -6.17 4.87 -19.07
C ILE A 61 -6.93 5.61 -20.17
N LYS A 62 -6.22 6.14 -21.16
CA LYS A 62 -6.77 7.08 -22.18
C LYS A 62 -6.99 6.44 -23.55
N GLY A 63 -6.57 5.18 -23.72
CA GLY A 63 -6.60 4.47 -24.99
C GLY A 63 -5.41 4.78 -25.88
N PHE A 64 -5.37 4.12 -27.05
CA PHE A 64 -4.25 4.16 -28.01
C PHE A 64 -4.63 4.77 -29.36
N ASP A 65 -5.73 5.53 -29.43
CA ASP A 65 -6.25 6.11 -30.68
C ASP A 65 -5.27 7.06 -31.38
N ASN A 66 -4.30 7.62 -30.64
CA ASN A 66 -3.27 8.51 -31.18
C ASN A 66 -1.93 7.81 -31.40
N TYR A 67 -1.83 6.49 -31.15
CA TYR A 67 -0.56 5.75 -31.24
C TYR A 67 0.01 5.70 -32.67
N LEU A 68 -0.87 5.59 -33.67
CA LEU A 68 -0.48 5.59 -35.09
C LEU A 68 -0.45 6.99 -35.71
N LYS A 69 -0.85 8.03 -34.96
CA LYS A 69 -0.85 9.40 -35.48
C LYS A 69 0.56 9.98 -35.36
N PRO A 70 1.07 10.70 -36.37
CA PRO A 70 2.34 11.38 -36.27
C PRO A 70 2.38 12.24 -35.01
N PRO A 71 3.47 12.24 -34.23
CA PRO A 71 3.57 13.06 -33.03
C PRO A 71 3.40 14.52 -33.41
N THR A 72 2.23 15.10 -33.09
CA THR A 72 1.98 16.52 -33.35
C THR A 72 2.81 17.31 -32.35
N ALA A 73 3.62 18.28 -32.80
CA ALA A 73 4.54 19.06 -31.96
C ALA A 73 3.89 19.80 -30.75
N HIS A 74 2.56 19.79 -30.64
CA HIS A 74 1.79 20.37 -29.55
C HIS A 74 1.46 19.41 -28.39
N THR A 75 1.67 18.10 -28.52
CA THR A 75 1.45 17.14 -27.42
C THR A 75 2.60 17.14 -26.41
N HIS A 76 3.83 17.44 -26.83
CA HIS A 76 5.00 17.48 -25.96
C HIS A 76 5.04 18.67 -24.98
N LYS A 77 4.15 19.67 -25.11
CA LYS A 77 4.20 20.91 -24.31
C LYS A 77 3.15 21.00 -23.20
N ARG A 78 2.15 20.14 -23.19
CA ARG A 78 1.20 20.07 -22.08
C ARG A 78 1.65 18.96 -21.15
N LYS A 79 2.33 19.33 -20.06
CA LYS A 79 2.43 18.49 -18.86
C LYS A 79 0.98 18.09 -18.53
N LEU A 80 0.63 16.85 -18.83
CA LEU A 80 -0.71 16.36 -18.56
C LEU A 80 -0.74 16.17 -17.05
N GLU A 81 -1.55 16.97 -16.36
CA GLU A 81 -1.69 16.87 -14.92
C GLU A 81 -2.29 15.51 -14.59
N VAL A 82 -1.54 14.67 -13.89
CA VAL A 82 -2.00 13.36 -13.45
C VAL A 82 -3.03 13.59 -12.35
N THR A 83 -4.28 13.23 -12.63
CA THR A 83 -5.37 13.35 -11.67
C THR A 83 -5.56 12.04 -10.90
N GLU A 84 -6.29 12.09 -9.78
CA GLU A 84 -6.66 10.85 -9.06
C GLU A 84 -7.49 9.90 -9.93
N ALA A 85 -8.29 10.44 -10.86
CA ALA A 85 -9.09 9.63 -11.78
C ALA A 85 -8.23 8.82 -12.77
N ASP A 86 -6.98 9.25 -13.02
CA ASP A 86 -6.04 8.51 -13.88
C ASP A 86 -5.41 7.30 -13.16
N ARG A 87 -5.60 7.16 -11.83
CA ARG A 87 -5.00 6.11 -10.98
C ARG A 87 -5.92 4.91 -10.78
N LEU A 88 -6.27 4.25 -11.87
CA LEU A 88 -7.22 3.12 -11.88
C LEU A 88 -6.83 2.00 -10.90
N PHE A 89 -5.55 1.64 -10.79
CA PHE A 89 -5.11 0.56 -9.92
C PHE A 89 -5.15 0.96 -8.46
N SER A 90 -4.68 2.16 -8.08
CA SER A 90 -4.81 2.63 -6.70
C SER A 90 -6.29 2.78 -6.30
N SER A 91 -7.11 3.36 -7.17
CA SER A 91 -8.55 3.57 -6.92
C SER A 91 -9.35 2.25 -6.80
N SER A 92 -8.79 1.13 -7.25
CA SER A 92 -9.41 -0.19 -7.07
C SER A 92 -9.34 -0.72 -5.63
N SER A 93 -8.51 -0.11 -4.77
CA SER A 93 -8.46 -0.41 -3.35
C SER A 93 -9.16 0.68 -2.53
N ALA A 94 -10.03 0.28 -1.61
CA ALA A 94 -10.66 1.22 -0.68
C ALA A 94 -9.68 1.75 0.39
N THR A 95 -8.52 1.10 0.57
CA THR A 95 -7.56 1.40 1.65
C THR A 95 -6.30 2.12 1.19
N TYR A 96 -6.13 2.38 -0.11
CA TYR A 96 -4.87 2.88 -0.65
C TYR A 96 -4.46 4.22 -0.01
N GLN A 97 -5.40 5.14 0.21
CA GLN A 97 -5.11 6.45 0.81
C GLN A 97 -4.60 6.31 2.24
N GLN A 98 -5.20 5.44 3.03
CA GLN A 98 -4.77 5.14 4.38
C GLN A 98 -3.36 4.52 4.38
N SER A 99 -3.07 3.65 3.42
CA SER A 99 -1.74 3.07 3.25
C SER A 99 -0.67 4.10 2.87
N LEU A 100 -1.00 5.09 2.03
CA LEU A 100 -0.08 6.20 1.73
C LEU A 100 0.24 6.99 2.99
N ILE A 101 -0.78 7.33 3.78
CA ILE A 101 -0.62 8.07 5.05
C ILE A 101 0.21 7.24 6.04
N ALA A 102 -0.10 5.95 6.21
CA ALA A 102 0.62 5.06 7.11
C ALA A 102 2.11 4.94 6.73
N LYS A 103 2.41 4.87 5.43
CA LYS A 103 3.78 4.82 4.94
C LYS A 103 4.52 6.13 5.18
N GLN A 104 3.89 7.28 4.92
CA GLN A 104 4.46 8.59 5.21
C GLN A 104 4.79 8.76 6.71
N GLN A 105 3.90 8.32 7.59
CA GLN A 105 4.13 8.35 9.04
C GLN A 105 5.30 7.46 9.45
N TYR A 106 5.38 6.24 8.90
CA TYR A 106 6.49 5.33 9.17
C TYR A 106 7.83 5.92 8.73
N ASP A 107 7.89 6.49 7.52
CA ASP A 107 9.11 7.07 6.97
C ASP A 107 9.54 8.34 7.73
N ALA A 108 8.58 9.16 8.17
CA ALA A 108 8.84 10.31 9.02
C ALA A 108 9.41 9.89 10.40
N GLN A 109 8.85 8.85 11.02
CA GLN A 109 9.34 8.32 12.28
C GLN A 109 10.76 7.73 12.15
N ALA A 110 11.01 6.97 11.08
CA ALA A 110 12.33 6.41 10.79
C ALA A 110 13.38 7.52 10.60
N SER A 111 13.03 8.58 9.87
CA SER A 111 13.89 9.74 9.64
C SER A 111 14.18 10.52 10.91
N ALA A 112 13.21 10.67 11.81
CA ALA A 112 13.39 11.32 13.10
C ALA A 112 14.34 10.52 14.02
N TYR A 113 14.20 9.19 14.05
CA TYR A 113 15.10 8.32 14.80
C TYR A 113 16.55 8.41 14.33
N SER A 114 16.77 8.44 13.00
CA SER A 114 18.13 8.56 12.44
C SER A 114 18.82 9.88 12.82
N LYS A 115 18.07 10.99 12.90
CA LYS A 115 18.62 12.29 13.30
C LYS A 115 19.02 12.33 14.77
N ASN A 116 18.25 11.71 15.65
CA ASN A 116 18.54 11.70 17.09
C ASN A 116 19.68 10.75 17.48
N SER A 117 19.99 9.74 16.66
CA SER A 117 21.10 8.80 16.93
C SER A 117 22.48 9.32 16.48
N SER A 118 22.53 10.49 15.85
CA SER A 118 23.76 11.08 15.28
C SER A 118 24.38 12.19 16.15
N HIS A 119 23.91 12.33 17.39
CA HIS A 119 24.47 13.17 18.45
C HIS A 119 24.90 12.31 19.63
#